data_AF-A0A6C0LYQ8-F1
#
_entry.id   AF-A0A6C0LYQ8-F1
#
_cell.length_a   1.000
_cell.length_b   1.000
_cell.length_c   1.000
_cell.angle_alpha   90.00
_cell.angle_beta   90.00
_cell.angle_gamma   90.00
#
_symmetry.space_group_name_H-M   'P 1'
#
loop_
_entity.id
_entity.type
_entity.pdbx_description
1 polymer ?
#
loop_
_entity_poly.entity_id
_entity_poly.type
_entity_poly.pdbx_seq_one_letter_code
_entity_poly.pdbx_strand_id
1 'polypeptide(L)'
;MSFEESVKSWVNIDNQVKMLQDKIKELREKKSDVEFTIYNYAAENNLQKAVIEISDGKLKFIETKTTNPLSLKYVEKCLSEIVPDKEIVKQIMQYIKENRESKVETNIKRTYKNDQN
;
A
#
# COMPACT_ATOMS: atom_id res chain seq x y z
N MET A 1 33.77 -11.42 -4.72
CA MET A 1 32.66 -11.53 -5.67
C MET A 1 32.93 -10.55 -6.80
N SER A 2 33.02 -11.01 -8.04
CA SER A 2 33.23 -10.14 -9.21
C SER A 2 31.97 -9.33 -9.52
N PHE A 3 32.11 -8.29 -10.36
CA PHE A 3 30.96 -7.51 -10.83
C PHE A 3 29.91 -8.41 -11.51
N GLU A 4 30.33 -9.33 -12.37
CA GLU A 4 29.46 -10.27 -13.07
C GLU A 4 28.74 -11.21 -12.09
N GLU A 5 29.42 -11.68 -11.05
CA GLU A 5 28.82 -12.49 -9.99
C GLU A 5 27.77 -11.70 -9.19
N SER A 6 28.06 -10.43 -8.87
CA SER A 6 27.10 -9.55 -8.19
C SER A 6 25.86 -9.29 -9.06
N VAL A 7 26.02 -9.07 -10.36
CA VAL A 7 24.89 -8.90 -11.29
C VAL A 7 24.06 -10.18 -11.38
N LYS A 8 24.69 -11.36 -11.53
CA LYS A 8 23.99 -12.66 -11.56
C LYS A 8 23.23 -12.93 -10.25
N SER A 9 23.87 -12.65 -9.11
CA SER A 9 23.25 -12.80 -7.79
C SER A 9 22.05 -11.88 -7.64
N TRP A 10 22.18 -10.60 -8.01
CA TRP A 10 21.09 -9.63 -7.97
C TRP A 10 19.88 -10.09 -8.81
N VAL A 11 20.11 -10.56 -10.04
CA VAL A 11 19.04 -11.08 -10.91
C VAL A 11 18.35 -12.31 -10.32
N ASN A 12 19.11 -13.21 -9.71
CA ASN A 12 18.56 -14.39 -9.04
C ASN A 12 17.66 -14.00 -7.84
N ILE A 13 18.14 -13.08 -7.01
CA ILE A 13 17.37 -12.55 -5.87
C ILE A 13 16.09 -11.85 -6.37
N ASP A 14 16.20 -10.99 -7.38
CA ASP A 14 15.05 -10.29 -7.98
C ASP A 14 14.00 -11.28 -8.52
N ASN A 15 14.41 -12.37 -9.17
CA ASN A 15 13.50 -13.43 -9.60
C ASN A 15 12.77 -14.09 -8.41
N GLN A 16 13.49 -14.43 -7.35
CA GLN A 16 12.90 -15.06 -6.16
C GLN A 16 11.92 -14.12 -5.45
N VAL A 17 12.27 -12.83 -5.33
CA VAL A 17 11.38 -11.81 -4.77
C VAL A 17 10.09 -11.73 -5.60
N LYS A 18 10.18 -11.69 -6.93
CA LYS A 18 9.01 -11.67 -7.81
C LYS A 18 8.11 -12.88 -7.58
N MET A 19 8.68 -14.09 -7.57
CA MET A 19 7.91 -15.33 -7.33
C MET A 19 7.20 -15.32 -5.97
N LEU A 20 7.88 -14.86 -4.91
CA LEU A 20 7.29 -14.76 -3.59
C LEU A 20 6.20 -13.68 -3.52
N GLN A 21 6.39 -12.55 -4.20
CA GLN A 21 5.39 -11.49 -4.29
C GLN A 21 4.11 -11.95 -5.00
N ASP A 22 4.25 -12.70 -6.08
CA ASP A 22 3.11 -13.30 -6.79
C ASP A 22 2.36 -14.26 -5.86
N LYS A 23 3.08 -15.09 -5.09
CA LYS A 23 2.45 -15.98 -4.11
C LYS A 23 1.77 -15.23 -2.97
N ILE A 24 2.40 -14.16 -2.47
CA ILE A 24 1.81 -13.30 -1.44
C ILE A 24 0.52 -12.66 -1.95
N LYS A 25 0.49 -12.22 -3.21
CA LYS A 25 -0.72 -11.67 -3.83
C LYS A 25 -1.86 -12.70 -3.83
N GLU A 26 -1.60 -13.90 -4.33
CA GLU A 26 -2.59 -15.00 -4.34
C GLU A 26 -3.12 -15.30 -2.93
N LEU A 27 -2.23 -15.40 -1.94
CA LEU A 27 -2.62 -15.68 -0.56
C LEU A 27 -3.42 -14.56 0.09
N ARG A 28 -3.13 -13.29 -0.25
CA ARG A 28 -3.91 -12.13 0.22
C ARG A 28 -5.33 -12.13 -0.34
N GLU A 29 -5.49 -12.46 -1.62
CA GLU A 29 -6.81 -12.58 -2.25
C GLU A 29 -7.63 -13.68 -1.57
N LYS A 30 -7.09 -14.90 -1.46
CA LYS A 30 -7.76 -16.02 -0.78
C LYS A 30 -8.09 -15.71 0.68
N LYS A 31 -7.17 -15.04 1.39
CA LYS A 31 -7.41 -14.61 2.77
C LYS A 31 -8.58 -13.64 2.84
N SER A 32 -8.65 -12.65 1.95
CA SER A 32 -9.75 -11.69 1.88
C SER A 32 -11.09 -12.38 1.62
N ASP A 33 -11.14 -13.39 0.75
CA ASP A 33 -12.37 -14.14 0.44
C ASP A 33 -12.88 -14.92 1.66
N VAL A 34 -11.96 -15.56 2.39
CA VAL A 34 -12.29 -16.29 3.63
C VAL A 34 -12.71 -15.30 4.73
N GLU A 35 -12.01 -14.17 4.87
CA GLU A 35 -12.38 -13.11 5.81
C GLU A 35 -13.81 -12.60 5.55
N PHE A 36 -14.18 -12.33 4.29
CA PHE A 36 -15.53 -11.91 3.93
C PHE A 36 -16.58 -12.93 4.37
N THR A 37 -16.32 -14.23 4.14
CA THR A 37 -17.20 -15.31 4.59
C THR A 37 -17.37 -15.33 6.11
N ILE A 38 -16.27 -15.19 6.86
CA ILE A 38 -16.28 -15.16 8.33
C ILE A 38 -17.04 -13.92 8.84
N TYR A 39 -16.82 -12.76 8.24
CA TYR A 39 -17.52 -11.52 8.60
C TYR A 39 -19.02 -11.63 8.36
N ASN A 40 -19.46 -12.15 7.21
CA ASN A 40 -20.88 -12.30 6.91
C ASN A 40 -21.56 -13.26 7.89
N TYR A 41 -20.95 -14.42 8.13
CA TYR A 41 -21.46 -15.37 9.11
C TYR A 41 -21.56 -14.74 10.51
N ALA A 42 -20.53 -14.01 10.94
CA ALA A 42 -20.56 -13.32 12.23
C ALA A 42 -21.62 -12.21 12.28
N ALA A 43 -21.87 -11.52 11.17
CA ALA A 43 -22.90 -10.49 11.09
C ALA A 43 -24.31 -11.08 11.18
N GLU A 44 -24.60 -12.13 10.42
CA GLU A 44 -25.89 -12.83 10.39
C GLU A 44 -26.25 -13.46 11.74
N ASN A 45 -25.24 -13.88 12.50
CA ASN A 45 -25.41 -14.55 13.79
C ASN A 45 -25.16 -13.65 15.01
N ASN A 46 -25.00 -12.33 14.81
CA ASN A 46 -24.74 -11.35 15.89
C ASN A 46 -23.48 -11.67 16.74
N LEU A 47 -22.42 -12.18 16.10
CA LEU A 47 -21.16 -12.58 16.72
C LEU A 47 -20.05 -11.51 16.60
N GLN A 48 -20.38 -10.25 16.31
CA GLN A 48 -19.39 -9.19 16.07
C GLN A 48 -18.55 -8.86 17.32
N LYS A 49 -18.96 -9.29 18.50
CA LYS A 49 -18.21 -9.15 19.76
C LYS A 49 -17.55 -10.46 20.22
N ALA A 50 -17.71 -11.54 19.47
CA ALA A 50 -17.17 -12.83 19.83
C ALA A 50 -15.64 -12.85 19.73
N VAL A 51 -15.05 -13.69 20.57
CA VAL A 51 -13.62 -14.04 20.54
C VAL A 51 -13.54 -15.52 20.19
N ILE A 52 -12.80 -15.84 19.14
CA ILE A 52 -12.58 -17.21 18.68
C ILE A 52 -11.19 -17.63 19.12
N GLU A 53 -11.10 -18.60 20.02
CA GLU A 53 -9.82 -19.19 20.44
C GLU A 53 -9.34 -20.18 19.37
N ILE A 54 -8.05 -20.09 19.03
CA ILE A 54 -7.34 -20.97 18.10
C ILE A 54 -6.06 -21.49 18.76
N SER A 55 -5.42 -22.50 18.18
CA SER A 55 -4.26 -23.18 18.81
C SER A 55 -3.10 -22.24 19.14
N ASP A 56 -2.92 -21.16 18.39
CA ASP A 56 -1.81 -20.20 18.51
C ASP A 56 -2.28 -18.81 18.98
N GLY A 57 -3.53 -18.65 19.43
CA GLY A 57 -4.02 -17.37 19.94
C GLY A 57 -5.53 -17.21 19.81
N LYS A 58 -5.97 -15.98 19.51
CA LYS A 58 -7.39 -15.65 19.40
C LYS A 58 -7.68 -14.68 18.26
N LEU A 59 -8.84 -14.85 17.65
CA LEU A 59 -9.40 -13.93 16.65
C LEU A 59 -10.50 -13.10 17.30
N LYS A 60 -10.50 -11.81 16.98
CA LYS A 60 -11.56 -10.86 17.37
C LYS A 60 -11.91 -9.97 16.18
N PHE A 61 -13.18 -9.64 16.07
CA PHE A 61 -13.64 -8.65 15.11
C PHE A 61 -13.32 -7.26 15.64
N ILE A 62 -12.65 -6.43 14.83
CA ILE A 62 -12.28 -5.07 15.21
C ILE A 62 -12.64 -4.11 14.08
N GLU A 63 -13.10 -2.92 14.47
CA GLU A 63 -13.22 -1.79 13.56
C GLU A 63 -11.95 -0.95 13.67
N THR A 64 -11.27 -0.75 12.54
CA THR A 64 -10.10 0.13 12.49
C THR A 64 -10.46 1.36 11.69
N LYS A 65 -10.33 2.54 12.32
CA LYS A 65 -10.45 3.82 11.64
C LYS A 65 -9.07 4.27 11.19
N THR A 66 -8.82 4.23 9.89
CA THR A 66 -7.58 4.74 9.30
C THR A 66 -7.81 6.14 8.75
N THR A 67 -7.08 7.12 9.26
CA THR A 67 -7.07 8.48 8.69
C THR A 67 -6.25 8.48 7.42
N ASN A 68 -6.82 9.02 6.33
CA ASN A 68 -6.11 9.13 5.06
C ASN A 68 -4.87 10.02 5.21
N PRO A 69 -3.77 9.71 4.50
CA PRO A 69 -2.59 10.56 4.50
C PRO A 69 -2.92 11.95 3.93
N LEU A 70 -2.23 12.98 4.42
CA LEU A 70 -2.33 14.35 3.91
C LEU A 70 -1.70 14.44 2.51
N SER A 71 -2.47 14.05 1.50
CA SER A 71 -2.09 14.22 0.10
C SER A 71 -2.14 15.71 -0.28
N LEU A 72 -1.29 16.12 -1.23
CA LEU A 72 -1.33 17.50 -1.77
C LEU A 72 -2.72 17.85 -2.30
N LYS A 73 -3.43 16.89 -2.91
CA LYS A 73 -4.81 17.06 -3.38
C LYS A 73 -5.79 17.32 -2.24
N TYR A 74 -5.62 16.63 -1.11
CA TYR A 74 -6.47 16.85 0.07
C TYR A 74 -6.19 18.21 0.70
N VAL A 75 -4.93 18.61 0.81
CA VAL A 75 -4.53 19.94 1.30
C VAL A 75 -5.10 21.04 0.41
N GLU A 76 -4.96 20.92 -0.91
CA GLU A 76 -5.51 21.87 -1.90
C GLU A 76 -7.03 21.99 -1.78
N LYS A 77 -7.73 20.86 -1.62
CA LYS A 77 -9.18 20.83 -1.39
C LYS A 77 -9.54 21.61 -0.13
N CYS A 78 -8.92 21.31 1.01
CA CYS A 78 -9.19 22.00 2.27
C CYS A 78 -8.92 23.50 2.17
N LEU A 79 -7.83 23.90 1.52
CA LEU A 79 -7.50 25.32 1.31
C LEU A 79 -8.55 26.00 0.41
N SER A 80 -9.02 25.33 -0.65
CA SER A 80 -10.04 25.86 -1.55
C SER A 80 -11.42 26.03 -0.90
N GLU A 81 -11.69 25.28 0.17
CA GLU A 81 -12.95 25.38 0.93
C GLU A 81 -12.96 26.56 1.91
N ILE A 82 -11.79 27.00 2.39
CA ILE A 82 -11.68 28.06 3.42
C ILE A 82 -11.10 29.38 2.88
N VAL A 83 -10.36 29.34 1.78
CA VAL A 83 -9.76 30.52 1.13
C VAL A 83 -10.58 30.89 -0.11
N PRO A 84 -11.24 32.05 -0.15
CA PRO A 84 -12.07 32.47 -1.29
C PRO A 84 -11.28 32.68 -2.58
N ASP A 85 -10.03 33.15 -2.46
CA ASP A 85 -9.18 33.45 -3.60
C ASP A 85 -8.40 32.21 -4.05
N LYS A 86 -8.75 31.71 -5.24
CA LYS A 86 -8.10 30.56 -5.87
C LYS A 86 -6.63 30.82 -6.21
N GLU A 87 -6.24 32.07 -6.44
CA GLU A 87 -4.86 32.41 -6.77
C GLU A 87 -3.97 32.33 -5.53
N ILE A 88 -4.48 32.74 -4.36
CA ILE A 88 -3.80 32.54 -3.07
C ILE A 88 -3.63 31.03 -2.79
N VAL A 89 -4.65 30.21 -3.03
CA VAL A 89 -4.54 28.76 -2.85
C VAL A 89 -3.44 28.17 -3.73
N LYS A 90 -3.35 28.57 -5.00
CA LYS A 90 -2.27 28.13 -5.89
C LYS A 90 -0.90 28.54 -5.39
N GLN A 91 -0.74 29.78 -4.92
CA GLN A 91 0.54 30.27 -4.37
C GLN A 91 0.96 29.44 -3.14
N ILE A 92 0.04 29.15 -2.22
CA ILE A 92 0.31 28.30 -1.05
C ILE A 92 0.71 26.89 -1.50
N MET A 93 -0.04 26.29 -2.43
CA MET A 93 0.25 24.96 -2.94
C MET A 93 1.60 24.89 -3.67
N GLN A 94 1.99 25.94 -4.38
CA GLN A 94 3.29 26.04 -5.03
C GLN A 94 4.41 26.10 -3.98
N TYR A 95 4.27 26.96 -2.97
CA TYR A 95 5.22 27.05 -1.87
C TYR A 95 5.43 25.71 -1.16
N ILE A 96 4.34 24.97 -0.88
CA ILE A 96 4.41 23.63 -0.27
C ILE A 96 5.20 22.67 -1.16
N LYS A 97 4.98 22.68 -2.48
CA LYS A 97 5.69 21.79 -3.41
C LYS A 97 7.19 22.09 -3.47
N GLU A 98 7.57 23.36 -3.46
CA GLU A 98 8.96 23.80 -3.56
C GLU A 98 9.75 23.53 -2.27
N ASN A 99 9.11 23.68 -1.12
CA ASN A 99 9.78 23.50 0.19
C ASN A 99 9.72 22.05 0.69
N ARG A 100 9.00 21.16 0.00
CA ARG A 100 8.93 19.75 0.40
C ARG A 100 10.23 19.05 0.04
N GLU A 101 10.94 18.55 1.05
CA GLU A 101 12.17 17.78 0.85
C GLU A 101 11.93 16.59 -0.08
N SER A 102 12.75 16.51 -1.12
CA SER A 102 12.81 15.37 -2.02
C SER A 102 14.15 14.67 -1.87
N LYS A 103 14.13 13.36 -1.63
CA LYS A 103 15.34 12.53 -1.63
C LYS A 103 15.50 11.90 -3.01
N VAL A 104 16.67 12.09 -3.62
CA VAL A 104 17.05 11.39 -4.85
C VAL A 104 17.86 10.16 -4.48
N GLU A 105 17.38 8.98 -4.86
CA GLU A 105 18.07 7.71 -4.64
C GLU A 105 18.34 7.01 -5.97
N THR A 106 19.60 6.61 -6.19
CA THR A 106 19.99 5.81 -7.35
C THR A 106 19.71 4.34 -7.05
N ASN A 107 18.91 3.69 -7.90
CA ASN A 107 18.50 2.30 -7.72
C ASN A 107 18.73 1.49 -9.00
N ILE A 108 19.04 0.21 -8.85
CA ILE A 108 19.09 -0.75 -9.98
C ILE A 108 17.65 -1.11 -10.36
N LYS A 109 17.28 -0.89 -11.61
CA LYS A 109 15.95 -1.22 -12.15
C LYS A 109 16.07 -2.26 -13.25
N ARG A 110 15.35 -3.37 -13.11
CA ARG A 110 15.18 -4.36 -14.17
C ARG A 110 14.04 -3.94 -15.11
N THR A 111 14.27 -4.07 -16.40
CA THR A 111 13.23 -3.96 -17.43
C THR A 111 13.10 -5.30 -18.14
N TYR A 112 11.87 -5.72 -18.41
CA TYR A 112 11.58 -6.91 -19.19
C TYR A 112 11.31 -6.49 -20.62
N LYS A 113 11.74 -7.27 -21.61
CA LYS A 113 11.28 -7.06 -22.99
C LYS A 113 9.78 -7.36 -22.98
N ASN A 114 8.95 -6.40 -23.38
CA ASN A 114 7.59 -6.72 -23.77
C ASN A 114 7.68 -7.58 -25.03
N ASP A 115 7.21 -8.82 -24.97
CA ASP A 115 6.84 -9.55 -26.16
C ASP A 115 5.60 -8.84 -26.73
N GLN A 116 5.81 -7.88 -27.62
CA GLN A 116 4.78 -7.44 -28.54
C GLN A 116 4.62 -8.54 -29.59
N ASN A 117 3.63 -9.40 -29.37
CA ASN A 117 2.92 -10.14 -30.41
C ASN A 117 1.43 -9.98 -30.16
#